data_AF-A0A344USA3-F1
#
_entry.id   AF-A0A344USA3-F1
#
_cell.length_a   1.000
_cell.length_b   1.000
_cell.length_c   1.000
_cell.angle_alpha   90.00
_cell.angle_beta   90.00
_cell.angle_gamma   90.00
#
_symmetry.space_group_name_H-M   'P 1'
#
loop_
_entity.id
_entity.type
_entity.pdbx_description
1 polymer ?
#
loop_
_entity_poly.entity_id
_entity_poly.type
_entity_poly.pdbx_seq_one_letter_code
_entity_poly.pdbx_strand_id
1 'polypeptide(L)'
;MKTFSIPAHLCPGGVVSTRVLRSVGYSYHDIRVLHLSGALPENLREGWWATSGADPEVVAAVRAGGVLTCVSALVRLGVYKPLGDDCLHVRASRGLVAGTAIKNCSAGRRPAPVVAVDHPLIAARAVIGCLDTENAVAVLDSMVDRHIVTGAELDDALGDTPRGRDLLRRRDLADSGQESLVRVRLRALGLKVRSQIHITGVGKVDLVVGDRLVVEVDFKAHHTRLENYRKDRRRDRALVAMGYRVMRITWEEVMFGWAEVEAQILEIVRRGDHRWPRRRT
;
A
#
# COMPACT_ATOMS: atom_id res chain seq x y z
N MET A 1 -38.57 -8.58 22.65
CA MET A 1 -37.27 -7.89 22.86
C MET A 1 -36.58 -7.77 21.51
N LYS A 2 -36.31 -6.56 21.00
CA LYS A 2 -35.42 -6.43 19.83
C LYS A 2 -34.03 -6.86 20.30
N THR A 3 -33.45 -7.86 19.67
CA THR A 3 -32.05 -8.23 19.92
C THR A 3 -31.18 -7.10 19.34
N PHE A 4 -30.70 -6.21 20.20
CA PHE A 4 -29.87 -5.09 19.80
C PHE A 4 -28.43 -5.56 19.57
N SER A 5 -28.20 -6.31 18.49
CA SER A 5 -26.87 -6.54 17.96
C SER A 5 -26.56 -5.48 16.91
N ILE A 6 -25.35 -4.93 16.91
CA ILE A 6 -24.90 -3.99 15.88
C ILE A 6 -24.22 -4.82 14.79
N PRO A 7 -24.70 -4.76 13.53
CA PRO A 7 -24.05 -5.45 12.43
C PRO A 7 -22.57 -5.06 12.31
N ALA A 8 -21.68 -6.06 12.20
CA ALA A 8 -20.23 -5.85 12.20
C ALA A 8 -19.75 -4.87 11.09
N HIS A 9 -20.43 -4.86 9.94
CA HIS A 9 -20.09 -3.95 8.83
C HIS A 9 -20.30 -2.46 9.16
N LEU A 10 -21.08 -2.13 10.19
CA LEU A 10 -21.26 -0.75 10.66
C LEU A 10 -20.13 -0.30 11.60
N CYS A 11 -19.36 -1.25 12.12
CA CYS A 11 -18.30 -1.02 13.11
C CYS A 11 -16.93 -1.43 12.53
N PRO A 12 -16.44 -0.81 11.45
CA PRO A 12 -15.10 -1.14 10.94
C PRO A 12 -14.06 -0.89 12.04
N GLY A 13 -13.29 -1.92 12.38
CA GLY A 13 -12.35 -1.88 13.52
C GLY A 13 -13.04 -1.78 14.89
N GLY A 14 -14.30 -2.18 15.00
CA GLY A 14 -15.08 -2.19 16.24
C GLY A 14 -15.49 -0.81 16.75
N VAL A 15 -15.43 0.23 15.91
CA VAL A 15 -15.86 1.60 16.25
C VAL A 15 -16.95 2.08 15.30
N VAL A 16 -18.01 2.69 15.85
CA VAL A 16 -19.16 3.19 15.08
C VAL A 16 -19.55 4.59 15.51
N SER A 17 -20.00 5.42 14.57
CA SER A 17 -20.57 6.72 14.89
C SER A 17 -22.07 6.64 15.12
N THR A 18 -22.57 7.49 16.01
CA THR A 18 -24.01 7.75 16.17
C THR A 18 -24.65 8.07 14.82
N ARG A 19 -23.96 8.79 13.92
CA ARG A 19 -24.50 9.13 12.59
C ARG A 19 -24.76 7.89 11.73
N VAL A 20 -23.87 6.90 11.77
CA VAL A 20 -24.05 5.61 11.06
C VAL A 20 -25.20 4.80 11.67
N LEU A 21 -25.26 4.70 13.00
CA LEU A 21 -26.38 4.01 13.68
C LEU A 21 -27.73 4.66 13.33
N ARG A 22 -27.77 5.99 13.31
CA ARG A 22 -28.96 6.76 12.92
C ARG A 22 -29.36 6.52 11.46
N SER A 23 -28.40 6.43 10.53
CA SER A 23 -28.72 6.23 9.10
C SER A 23 -29.32 4.85 8.81
N VAL A 24 -29.12 3.86 9.68
CA VAL A 24 -29.72 2.52 9.56
C VAL A 24 -30.90 2.29 10.51
N GLY A 25 -31.42 3.35 11.16
CA GLY A 25 -32.69 3.31 11.89
C GLY A 25 -32.60 3.19 13.42
N TYR A 26 -31.42 3.19 14.04
CA TYR A 26 -31.33 3.22 15.51
C TYR A 26 -31.69 4.61 16.03
N SER A 27 -32.57 4.67 17.02
CA SER A 27 -32.89 5.91 17.72
C SER A 27 -31.80 6.27 18.75
N TYR A 28 -31.79 7.52 19.23
CA TYR A 28 -30.92 7.89 20.36
C TYR A 28 -31.24 7.06 21.61
N HIS A 29 -32.50 6.65 21.79
CA HIS A 29 -32.90 5.73 22.84
C HIS A 29 -32.25 4.36 22.66
N ASP A 30 -32.26 3.79 21.45
CA ASP A 30 -31.62 2.50 21.17
C ASP A 30 -30.11 2.54 21.42
N ILE A 31 -29.44 3.63 21.04
CA ILE A 31 -27.99 3.83 21.29
C ILE A 31 -27.70 3.91 22.80
N ARG A 32 -28.55 4.61 23.56
CA ARG A 32 -28.43 4.65 25.02
C ARG A 32 -28.63 3.27 25.65
N VAL A 33 -29.58 2.49 25.16
CA VAL A 33 -29.81 1.10 25.61
C VAL A 33 -28.59 0.23 25.31
N LEU A 34 -28.03 0.33 24.10
CA LEU A 34 -26.80 -0.39 23.71
C LEU A 34 -25.60 -0.05 24.62
N HIS A 35 -25.47 1.22 25.02
CA HIS A 35 -24.43 1.63 25.97
C HIS A 35 -24.66 1.03 27.37
N LEU A 36 -25.87 1.19 27.91
CA LEU A 36 -26.23 0.68 29.23
C LEU A 36 -26.17 -0.85 29.32
N SER A 37 -26.43 -1.56 28.22
CA SER A 37 -26.34 -3.02 28.15
C SER A 37 -24.90 -3.54 27.94
N GLY A 38 -23.91 -2.64 27.82
CA GLY A 38 -22.51 -3.01 27.58
C GLY A 38 -22.17 -3.44 26.15
N ALA A 39 -23.09 -3.28 25.18
CA ALA A 39 -22.81 -3.55 23.77
C ALA A 39 -21.96 -2.44 23.12
N LEU A 40 -22.12 -1.21 23.59
CA LEU A 40 -21.25 -0.06 23.32
C LEU A 40 -20.63 0.39 24.64
N PRO A 41 -19.64 -0.33 25.19
CA PRO A 41 -19.11 -0.07 26.52
C PRO A 41 -18.47 1.31 26.66
N GLU A 42 -17.96 1.90 25.58
CA GLU A 42 -17.16 3.12 25.66
C GLU A 42 -17.60 4.20 24.65
N ASN A 43 -17.77 5.43 25.14
CA ASN A 43 -17.88 6.63 24.32
C ASN A 43 -16.49 7.23 24.10
N LEU A 44 -15.98 7.19 22.86
CA LEU A 44 -14.63 7.66 22.55
C LEU A 44 -14.54 9.18 22.48
N ARG A 45 -15.61 9.81 21.97
CA ARG A 45 -15.86 11.25 21.88
C ARG A 45 -17.30 11.47 21.43
N GLU A 46 -17.75 12.72 21.43
CA GLU A 46 -19.12 13.07 21.03
C GLU A 46 -19.54 12.37 19.72
N GLY A 47 -20.53 11.48 19.84
CA GLY A 47 -21.10 10.75 18.72
C GLY A 47 -20.28 9.56 18.19
N TRP A 48 -19.26 9.08 18.91
CA TRP A 48 -18.44 7.92 18.53
C TRP A 48 -18.34 6.91 19.66
N TRP A 49 -18.54 5.63 19.33
CA TRP A 49 -18.64 4.55 20.29
C TRP A 49 -17.76 3.37 19.88
N ALA A 50 -17.10 2.76 20.87
CA ALA A 50 -16.36 1.52 20.69
C ALA A 50 -17.15 0.32 21.22
N THR A 51 -16.96 -0.82 20.56
CA THR A 51 -17.39 -2.15 21.01
C THR A 51 -16.31 -2.81 21.88
N SER A 52 -16.65 -3.87 22.62
CA SER A 52 -15.72 -4.54 23.58
C SER A 52 -14.48 -5.20 22.95
N GLY A 53 -14.38 -5.25 21.63
CA GLY A 53 -13.22 -5.74 20.88
C GLY A 53 -12.68 -4.73 19.87
N ALA A 54 -12.91 -3.43 20.11
CA ALA A 54 -12.48 -2.38 19.20
C ALA A 54 -10.96 -2.38 19.04
N ASP A 55 -10.54 -2.16 17.81
CA ASP A 55 -9.14 -2.13 17.44
C ASP A 55 -8.45 -0.90 18.09
N PRO A 56 -7.34 -1.10 18.84
CA PRO A 56 -6.67 -0.01 19.54
C PRO A 56 -6.24 1.15 18.64
N GLU A 57 -5.81 0.88 17.40
CA GLU A 57 -5.39 1.92 16.44
C GLU A 57 -6.58 2.74 15.95
N VAL A 58 -7.73 2.09 15.71
CA VAL A 58 -8.97 2.77 15.31
C VAL A 58 -9.51 3.61 16.46
N VAL A 59 -9.49 3.08 17.68
CA VAL A 59 -9.84 3.82 18.90
C VAL A 59 -8.94 5.05 19.07
N ALA A 60 -7.62 4.88 18.92
CA ALA A 60 -6.65 5.96 19.01
C ALA A 60 -6.91 7.05 17.96
N ALA A 61 -7.15 6.68 16.70
CA ALA A 61 -7.46 7.62 15.63
C ALA A 61 -8.72 8.45 15.91
N VAL A 62 -9.76 7.79 16.43
CA VAL A 62 -11.03 8.44 16.75
C VAL A 62 -10.93 9.34 17.96
N ARG A 63 -10.25 8.91 19.04
CA ARG A 63 -9.97 9.75 20.22
C ARG A 63 -9.14 10.98 19.86
N ALA A 64 -8.20 10.84 18.92
CA ALA A 64 -7.38 11.96 18.44
C ALA A 64 -8.16 13.01 17.60
N GLY A 65 -9.45 12.77 17.33
CA GLY A 65 -10.34 13.72 16.63
C GLY A 65 -10.54 13.42 15.14
N GLY A 66 -10.01 12.31 14.63
CA GLY A 66 -10.14 11.91 13.24
C GLY A 66 -10.71 10.52 13.07
N VAL A 67 -10.28 9.85 11.99
CA VAL A 67 -10.54 8.44 11.66
C VAL A 67 -9.30 7.84 10.98
N LEU A 68 -9.19 6.51 10.99
CA LEU A 68 -8.06 5.81 10.42
C LEU A 68 -8.06 5.95 8.88
N THR A 69 -6.92 6.31 8.29
CA THR A 69 -6.80 6.57 6.84
C THR A 69 -5.42 6.16 6.30
N CYS A 70 -5.13 6.48 5.03
CA CYS A 70 -3.83 6.28 4.39
C CYS A 70 -3.30 4.84 4.61
N VAL A 71 -2.00 4.68 4.86
CA VAL A 71 -1.36 3.37 5.07
C VAL A 71 -1.92 2.64 6.29
N SER A 72 -2.27 3.34 7.38
CA SER A 72 -2.85 2.68 8.56
C SER A 72 -4.20 2.03 8.26
N ALA A 73 -5.02 2.61 7.38
CA ALA A 73 -6.24 1.95 6.92
C ALA A 73 -5.95 0.83 5.90
N LEU A 74 -5.04 1.08 4.95
CA LEU A 74 -4.78 0.19 3.81
C LEU A 74 -4.03 -1.10 4.20
N VAL A 75 -3.11 -1.04 5.17
CA VAL A 75 -2.37 -2.22 5.66
C VAL A 75 -3.30 -3.29 6.24
N ARG A 76 -4.46 -2.88 6.76
CA ARG A 76 -5.50 -3.81 7.25
C ARG A 76 -6.10 -4.67 6.14
N LEU A 77 -5.97 -4.23 4.89
CA LEU A 77 -6.38 -4.94 3.68
C LEU A 77 -5.19 -5.69 3.04
N GLY A 78 -4.06 -5.74 3.73
CA GLY A 78 -2.82 -6.38 3.29
C GLY A 78 -1.95 -5.52 2.38
N VAL A 79 -2.32 -4.26 2.09
CA VAL A 79 -1.52 -3.37 1.23
C VAL A 79 -0.11 -3.17 1.82
N TYR A 80 0.87 -2.97 0.94
CA TYR A 80 2.25 -2.65 1.31
C TYR A 80 2.33 -1.57 2.41
N LYS A 81 3.12 -1.86 3.46
CA LYS A 81 3.46 -0.92 4.53
C LYS A 81 4.86 -0.34 4.27
N PRO A 82 5.02 0.98 4.11
CA PRO A 82 6.32 1.63 4.09
C PRO A 82 7.15 1.32 5.33
N LEU A 83 8.44 1.04 5.16
CA LEU A 83 9.36 0.80 6.26
C LEU A 83 9.59 2.08 7.08
N GLY A 84 9.65 1.95 8.40
CA GLY A 84 9.90 3.07 9.31
C GLY A 84 8.71 4.02 9.49
N ASP A 85 7.55 3.72 8.88
CA ASP A 85 6.31 4.45 9.12
C ASP A 85 5.56 3.82 10.31
N ASP A 86 5.97 4.24 11.51
CA ASP A 86 5.37 3.81 12.78
C ASP A 86 4.31 4.79 13.30
N CYS A 87 4.02 5.84 12.53
CA CYS A 87 2.96 6.79 12.87
C CYS A 87 1.58 6.20 12.57
N LEU A 88 0.58 6.64 13.33
CA LEU A 88 -0.82 6.41 13.02
C LEU A 88 -1.30 7.46 12.01
N HIS A 89 -1.85 7.04 10.88
CA HIS A 89 -2.33 7.94 9.85
C HIS A 89 -3.80 8.26 10.04
N VAL A 90 -4.09 9.53 10.29
CA VAL A 90 -5.41 9.97 10.70
C VAL A 90 -5.91 11.09 9.78
N ARG A 91 -7.15 10.95 9.31
CA ARG A 91 -7.87 12.02 8.64
C ARG A 91 -8.73 12.76 9.66
N ALA A 92 -8.43 14.03 9.89
CA ALA A 92 -9.11 14.82 10.91
C ALA A 92 -10.58 15.08 10.54
N SER A 93 -11.45 15.21 11.55
CA SER A 93 -12.83 15.65 11.32
C SER A 93 -12.93 17.17 11.12
N ARG A 94 -12.13 17.93 11.87
CA ARG A 94 -11.96 19.39 11.79
C ARG A 94 -10.54 19.73 12.29
N GLY A 95 -9.73 20.42 11.49
CA GLY A 95 -8.45 20.96 11.95
C GLY A 95 -7.36 19.92 12.28
N LEU A 96 -6.59 20.18 13.33
CA LEU A 96 -5.44 19.39 13.76
C LEU A 96 -5.87 18.10 14.47
N VAL A 97 -5.03 17.08 14.38
CA VAL A 97 -5.15 15.83 15.12
C VAL A 97 -4.18 15.89 16.30
N ALA A 98 -4.61 15.47 17.49
CA ALA A 98 -3.78 15.53 18.69
C ALA A 98 -2.99 14.21 18.89
N GLY A 99 -1.66 14.29 19.00
CA GLY A 99 -0.79 13.15 19.32
C GLY A 99 0.61 13.28 18.72
N THR A 100 1.63 12.76 19.40
CA THR A 100 3.04 12.85 18.99
C THR A 100 3.45 11.85 17.91
N ALA A 101 2.76 10.71 17.83
CA ALA A 101 2.97 9.66 16.83
C ALA A 101 1.81 9.58 15.82
N ILE A 102 1.18 10.71 15.52
CA ILE A 102 0.03 10.79 14.62
C ILE A 102 0.32 11.70 13.44
N LYS A 103 0.11 11.18 12.23
CA LYS A 103 0.27 11.93 11.00
C LYS A 103 -1.10 12.39 10.50
N ASN A 104 -1.27 13.70 10.40
CA ASN A 104 -2.50 14.29 9.84
C ASN A 104 -2.50 14.16 8.31
N CYS A 105 -3.33 13.25 7.80
CA CYS A 105 -3.40 12.91 6.37
C CYS A 105 -4.65 13.52 5.70
N SER A 106 -5.08 14.69 6.17
CA SER A 106 -6.28 15.36 5.66
C SER A 106 -6.04 15.94 4.26
N ALA A 107 -6.44 15.19 3.23
CA ALA A 107 -6.35 15.63 1.84
C ALA A 107 -7.50 16.58 1.45
N GLY A 108 -7.26 17.88 1.56
CA GLY A 108 -8.19 18.93 1.09
C GLY A 108 -9.47 19.07 1.92
N ARG A 109 -10.45 19.82 1.39
CA ARG A 109 -11.78 19.98 2.02
C ARG A 109 -12.65 18.77 1.72
N ARG A 110 -12.66 17.79 2.62
CA ARG A 110 -13.57 16.63 2.57
C ARG A 110 -14.67 16.76 3.61
N PRO A 111 -15.84 16.12 3.39
CA PRO A 111 -16.83 15.96 4.44
C PRO A 111 -16.21 15.30 5.67
N ALA A 112 -16.66 15.72 6.85
CA ALA A 112 -16.26 15.11 8.10
C ALA A 112 -16.53 13.59 8.04
N PRO A 113 -15.57 12.76 8.47
CA PRO A 113 -15.74 11.32 8.43
C PRO A 113 -16.91 10.89 9.31
N VAL A 114 -17.59 9.83 8.89
CA VAL A 114 -18.74 9.25 9.61
C VAL A 114 -18.52 7.77 9.95
N VAL A 115 -17.52 7.15 9.31
CA VAL A 115 -17.06 5.77 9.55
C VAL A 115 -15.63 5.83 10.09
N ALA A 116 -15.29 4.94 11.02
CA ALA A 116 -14.05 5.00 11.81
C ALA A 116 -12.78 4.63 11.03
N VAL A 117 -12.95 3.96 9.88
CA VAL A 117 -11.90 3.60 8.94
C VAL A 117 -12.34 4.05 7.56
N ASP A 118 -11.46 4.76 6.86
CA ASP A 118 -11.75 5.25 5.52
C ASP A 118 -11.93 4.11 4.50
N HIS A 119 -12.87 4.33 3.58
CA HIS A 119 -12.98 3.50 2.37
C HIS A 119 -11.66 3.51 1.59
N PRO A 120 -11.24 2.40 0.94
CA PRO A 120 -9.95 2.30 0.26
C PRO A 120 -9.60 3.47 -0.66
N LEU A 121 -10.54 3.94 -1.49
CA LEU A 121 -10.32 5.09 -2.38
C LEU A 121 -10.11 6.42 -1.63
N ILE A 122 -10.74 6.60 -0.46
CA ILE A 122 -10.49 7.78 0.38
C ILE A 122 -9.11 7.69 1.01
N ALA A 123 -8.71 6.50 1.49
CA ALA A 123 -7.38 6.26 2.04
C ALA A 123 -6.28 6.42 0.98
N ALA A 124 -6.50 5.94 -0.25
CA ALA A 124 -5.59 6.12 -1.39
C ALA A 124 -5.39 7.61 -1.73
N ARG A 125 -6.42 8.45 -1.57
CA ARG A 125 -6.26 9.89 -1.74
C ARG A 125 -5.41 10.52 -0.63
N ALA A 126 -5.52 10.04 0.60
CA ALA A 126 -4.67 10.50 1.69
C ALA A 126 -3.19 10.20 1.41
N VAL A 127 -2.89 9.07 0.74
CA VAL A 127 -1.53 8.68 0.31
C VAL A 127 -0.85 9.76 -0.55
N ILE A 128 -1.58 10.41 -1.47
CA ILE A 128 -1.03 11.39 -2.43
C ILE A 128 -0.22 12.50 -1.74
N GLY A 129 -0.75 13.03 -0.63
CA GLY A 129 -0.14 14.13 0.11
C GLY A 129 0.66 13.67 1.33
N CYS A 130 0.53 12.41 1.72
CA CYS A 130 1.13 11.88 2.93
C CYS A 130 2.50 11.24 2.70
N LEU A 131 2.66 10.49 1.61
CA LEU A 131 3.87 9.71 1.35
C LEU A 131 4.76 10.38 0.30
N ASP A 132 6.05 10.04 0.35
CA ASP A 132 6.96 10.31 -0.77
C ASP A 132 6.54 9.54 -2.04
N THR A 133 7.18 9.85 -3.16
CA THR A 133 6.82 9.28 -4.47
C THR A 133 6.95 7.77 -4.52
N GLU A 134 8.01 7.21 -3.95
CA GLU A 134 8.32 5.79 -4.06
C GLU A 134 7.30 4.97 -3.27
N ASN A 135 7.10 5.35 -2.01
CA ASN A 135 6.16 4.68 -1.12
C ASN A 135 4.71 4.88 -1.57
N ALA A 136 4.34 6.06 -2.08
CA ALA A 136 3.01 6.27 -2.63
C ALA A 136 2.73 5.34 -3.81
N VAL A 137 3.68 5.20 -4.75
CA VAL A 137 3.52 4.31 -5.90
C VAL A 137 3.45 2.85 -5.46
N ALA A 138 4.32 2.40 -4.53
CA ALA A 138 4.31 1.05 -4.01
C ALA A 138 2.98 0.68 -3.31
N VAL A 139 2.40 1.62 -2.56
CA VAL A 139 1.07 1.45 -1.95
C VAL A 139 -0.01 1.31 -3.04
N LEU A 140 0.00 2.18 -4.05
CA LEU A 140 -1.01 2.16 -5.11
C LEU A 140 -0.91 0.91 -6.01
N ASP A 141 0.30 0.46 -6.36
CA ASP A 141 0.52 -0.79 -7.10
C ASP A 141 -0.01 -1.97 -6.29
N SER A 142 0.32 -2.04 -4.99
CA SER A 142 -0.13 -3.11 -4.08
C SER A 142 -1.65 -3.15 -3.90
N MET A 143 -2.33 -2.00 -3.94
CA MET A 143 -3.81 -1.95 -3.91
C MET A 143 -4.44 -2.62 -5.14
N VAL A 144 -3.84 -2.42 -6.32
CA VAL A 144 -4.32 -3.01 -7.58
C VAL A 144 -4.00 -4.50 -7.65
N ASP A 145 -2.78 -4.88 -7.29
CA ASP A 145 -2.33 -6.28 -7.23
C ASP A 145 -3.24 -7.14 -6.33
N ARG A 146 -3.61 -6.61 -5.17
CA ARG A 146 -4.52 -7.29 -4.22
C ARG A 146 -6.00 -7.23 -4.58
N HIS A 147 -6.35 -6.66 -5.73
CA HIS A 147 -7.72 -6.47 -6.19
C HIS A 147 -8.61 -5.70 -5.21
N ILE A 148 -8.02 -4.81 -4.40
CA ILE A 148 -8.78 -3.93 -3.48
C ILE A 148 -9.49 -2.84 -4.27
N VAL A 149 -8.85 -2.39 -5.35
CA VAL A 149 -9.36 -1.42 -6.32
C VAL A 149 -8.83 -1.78 -7.70
N THR A 150 -9.50 -1.30 -8.72
CA THR A 150 -9.02 -1.33 -10.12
C THR A 150 -8.14 -0.13 -10.42
N GLY A 151 -7.33 -0.24 -11.48
CA GLY A 151 -6.57 0.90 -11.99
C GLY A 151 -7.47 2.09 -12.37
N ALA A 152 -8.62 1.82 -13.00
CA ALA A 152 -9.59 2.83 -13.41
C ALA A 152 -10.19 3.58 -12.21
N GLU A 153 -10.57 2.88 -11.14
CA GLU A 153 -11.09 3.53 -9.93
C GLU A 153 -10.05 4.46 -9.28
N LEU A 154 -8.77 4.08 -9.30
CA LEU A 154 -7.71 4.95 -8.82
C LEU A 154 -7.48 6.14 -9.77
N ASP A 155 -7.57 5.94 -11.08
CA ASP A 155 -7.42 7.02 -12.05
C ASP A 155 -8.51 8.08 -11.83
N ASP A 156 -9.77 7.66 -11.66
CA ASP A 156 -10.90 8.53 -11.31
C ASP A 156 -10.72 9.19 -9.94
N ALA A 157 -10.30 8.42 -8.93
CA ALA A 157 -10.20 8.90 -7.56
C ALA A 157 -9.02 9.85 -7.32
N LEU A 158 -7.96 9.80 -8.12
CA LEU A 158 -6.70 10.53 -7.87
C LEU A 158 -6.31 11.50 -9.00
N GLY A 159 -6.92 11.38 -10.19
CA GLY A 159 -6.55 12.12 -11.40
C GLY A 159 -6.86 13.62 -11.39
N ASP A 160 -7.62 14.10 -10.41
CA ASP A 160 -8.01 15.51 -10.29
C ASP A 160 -6.88 16.44 -9.81
N THR A 161 -5.78 15.88 -9.26
CA THR A 161 -4.63 16.67 -8.80
C THR A 161 -3.37 16.44 -9.64
N PRO A 162 -2.47 17.43 -9.80
CA PRO A 162 -1.20 17.24 -10.51
C PRO A 162 -0.34 16.13 -9.89
N ARG A 163 -0.27 16.08 -8.55
CA ARG A 163 0.49 15.05 -7.82
C ARG A 163 -0.14 13.68 -8.00
N GLY A 164 -1.46 13.56 -7.90
CA GLY A 164 -2.16 12.30 -8.19
C GLY A 164 -1.87 11.80 -9.60
N ARG A 165 -2.00 12.66 -10.63
CA ARG A 165 -1.64 12.29 -12.02
C ARG A 165 -0.18 11.85 -12.17
N ASP A 166 0.75 12.48 -11.47
CA ASP A 166 2.16 12.06 -11.48
C ASP A 166 2.35 10.65 -10.89
N LEU A 167 1.73 10.37 -9.74
CA LEU A 167 1.78 9.05 -9.12
C LEU A 167 1.12 7.97 -10.00
N LEU A 168 -0.05 8.26 -10.57
CA LEU A 168 -0.77 7.35 -11.47
C LEU A 168 0.08 6.98 -12.69
N ARG A 169 0.76 7.95 -13.33
CA ARG A 169 1.68 7.70 -14.45
C ARG A 169 2.89 6.84 -14.08
N ARG A 170 3.26 6.83 -12.79
CA ARG A 170 4.38 6.05 -12.28
C ARG A 170 3.96 4.67 -11.81
N ARG A 171 2.68 4.30 -11.74
CA ARG A 171 2.28 2.93 -11.40
C ARG A 171 2.68 1.94 -12.48
N ASP A 172 2.79 0.68 -12.08
CA ASP A 172 2.94 -0.46 -13.00
C ASP A 172 2.62 -1.76 -12.26
N LEU A 173 2.69 -2.90 -12.97
CA LEU A 173 2.60 -4.21 -12.34
C LEU A 173 3.79 -4.45 -11.40
N ALA A 174 3.51 -4.96 -10.21
CA ALA A 174 4.48 -5.39 -9.21
C ALA A 174 3.82 -6.38 -8.26
N ASP A 175 4.53 -7.45 -7.90
CA ASP A 175 4.04 -8.45 -6.93
C ASP A 175 4.39 -8.05 -5.48
N SER A 176 5.28 -7.06 -5.34
CA SER A 176 5.74 -6.56 -4.04
C SER A 176 6.04 -5.06 -4.08
N GLY A 177 5.91 -4.38 -2.94
CA GLY A 177 6.20 -2.95 -2.86
C GLY A 177 7.66 -2.63 -3.16
N GLN A 178 8.58 -3.55 -2.86
CA GLN A 178 10.01 -3.44 -3.13
C GLN A 178 10.29 -3.35 -4.63
N GLU A 179 9.62 -4.17 -5.44
CA GLU A 179 9.72 -4.09 -6.91
C GLU A 179 9.27 -2.72 -7.41
N SER A 180 8.17 -2.18 -6.85
CA SER A 180 7.72 -0.82 -7.15
C SER A 180 8.78 0.22 -6.77
N LEU A 181 9.41 0.11 -5.58
CA LEU A 181 10.49 1.02 -5.16
C LEU A 181 11.64 1.00 -6.17
N VAL A 182 12.18 -0.19 -6.48
CA VAL A 182 13.29 -0.38 -7.43
C VAL A 182 12.92 0.20 -8.79
N ARG A 183 11.73 -0.12 -9.30
CA ARG A 183 11.21 0.38 -10.58
C ARG A 183 11.13 1.90 -10.62
N VAL A 184 10.57 2.52 -9.57
CA VAL A 184 10.43 3.99 -9.49
C VAL A 184 11.80 4.66 -9.45
N ARG A 185 12.73 4.15 -8.64
CA ARG A 185 14.11 4.66 -8.55
C ARG A 185 14.83 4.59 -9.88
N LEU A 186 14.84 3.42 -10.52
CA LEU A 186 15.50 3.24 -11.82
C LEU A 186 14.87 4.08 -12.94
N ARG A 187 13.54 4.22 -12.96
CA ARG A 187 12.85 5.11 -13.92
C ARG A 187 13.17 6.59 -13.66
N ALA A 188 13.38 6.99 -12.41
CA ALA A 188 13.78 8.36 -12.08
C ALA A 188 15.18 8.70 -12.64
N LEU A 189 16.05 7.70 -12.81
CA LEU A 189 17.35 7.81 -13.48
C LEU A 189 17.24 7.82 -15.02
N GLY A 190 16.03 7.85 -15.58
CA GLY A 190 15.78 7.83 -17.03
C GLY A 190 15.98 6.46 -17.68
N LEU A 191 16.11 5.38 -16.89
CA LEU A 191 16.28 4.03 -17.43
C LEU A 191 14.95 3.48 -17.95
N LYS A 192 15.01 2.77 -19.09
CA LYS A 192 13.88 2.00 -19.60
C LYS A 192 13.71 0.74 -18.77
N VAL A 193 12.69 0.71 -17.93
CA VAL A 193 12.37 -0.43 -17.06
C VAL A 193 11.00 -0.98 -17.43
N ARG A 194 10.90 -2.29 -17.63
CA ARG A 194 9.64 -3.03 -17.82
C ARG A 194 9.44 -3.96 -16.64
N SER A 195 8.20 -4.15 -16.21
CA SER A 195 7.86 -4.90 -15.01
C SER A 195 7.05 -6.14 -15.31
N GLN A 196 7.20 -7.16 -14.46
CA GLN A 196 6.41 -8.39 -14.47
C GLN A 196 6.37 -9.06 -15.86
N ILE A 197 7.53 -9.13 -16.53
CA ILE A 197 7.65 -9.60 -17.91
C ILE A 197 7.67 -11.12 -17.96
N HIS A 198 6.82 -11.72 -18.78
CA HIS A 198 6.87 -13.15 -19.05
C HIS A 198 7.91 -13.48 -20.13
N ILE A 199 8.89 -14.32 -19.78
CA ILE A 199 9.90 -14.85 -20.71
C ILE A 199 9.59 -16.32 -20.96
N THR A 200 9.31 -16.66 -22.22
CA THR A 200 9.02 -18.03 -22.66
C THR A 200 10.10 -19.00 -22.21
N GLY A 201 9.71 -20.08 -21.52
CA GLY A 201 10.64 -21.09 -20.99
C GLY A 201 11.27 -20.75 -19.64
N VAL A 202 11.06 -19.54 -19.11
CA VAL A 202 11.53 -19.12 -17.77
C VAL A 202 10.35 -18.82 -16.85
N GLY A 203 9.36 -18.08 -17.34
CA GLY A 203 8.26 -17.54 -16.55
C GLY A 203 8.36 -16.03 -16.37
N LYS A 204 7.64 -15.52 -15.37
CA LYS A 204 7.55 -14.10 -15.04
C LYS A 204 8.79 -13.64 -14.26
N VAL A 205 9.41 -12.55 -14.69
CA VAL A 205 10.53 -11.89 -13.99
C VAL A 205 10.10 -10.51 -13.50
N ASP A 206 10.65 -10.06 -12.38
CA ASP A 206 10.19 -8.84 -11.72
C ASP A 206 10.42 -7.59 -12.56
N LEU A 207 11.66 -7.36 -12.98
CA LEU A 207 12.04 -6.19 -13.77
C LEU A 207 13.01 -6.54 -14.90
N VAL A 208 12.88 -5.85 -16.03
CA VAL A 208 13.87 -5.84 -17.11
C VAL A 208 14.30 -4.41 -17.41
N VAL A 209 15.57 -4.11 -17.16
CA VAL A 209 16.24 -2.86 -17.53
C VAL A 209 16.79 -2.99 -18.94
N GLY A 210 16.42 -2.04 -19.80
CA GLY A 210 16.70 -2.10 -21.24
C GLY A 210 16.01 -3.30 -21.89
N ASP A 211 16.83 -4.16 -22.51
CA ASP A 211 16.35 -5.28 -23.30
C ASP A 211 16.57 -6.62 -22.60
N ARG A 212 17.63 -6.74 -21.78
CA ARG A 212 18.08 -8.04 -21.25
C ARG A 212 18.70 -8.06 -19.84
N LEU A 213 18.77 -6.94 -19.12
CA LEU A 213 19.17 -6.99 -17.71
C LEU A 213 17.93 -7.26 -16.86
N VAL A 214 17.77 -8.50 -16.42
CA VAL A 214 16.77 -8.93 -15.44
C VAL A 214 17.23 -8.52 -14.04
N VAL A 215 16.35 -7.87 -13.30
CA VAL A 215 16.52 -7.57 -11.87
C VAL A 215 15.40 -8.28 -11.12
N GLU A 216 15.73 -9.24 -10.26
CA GLU A 216 14.78 -9.97 -9.42
C GLU A 216 14.95 -9.51 -7.97
N VAL A 217 13.85 -9.24 -7.28
CA VAL A 217 13.84 -8.77 -5.89
C VAL A 217 13.50 -9.94 -4.97
N ASP A 218 14.52 -10.54 -4.38
CA ASP A 218 14.35 -11.74 -3.55
C ASP A 218 13.83 -11.38 -2.15
N PHE A 219 12.64 -11.88 -1.84
CA PHE A 219 12.16 -11.95 -0.47
C PHE A 219 12.84 -13.13 0.22
N LYS A 220 13.60 -12.87 1.30
CA LYS A 220 14.08 -13.92 2.22
C LYS A 220 12.88 -14.57 2.91
N ALA A 221 12.20 -15.47 2.23
CA ALA A 221 11.35 -16.43 2.90
C ALA A 221 12.30 -17.41 3.61
N HIS A 222 12.42 -17.30 4.93
CA HIS A 222 13.16 -18.23 5.81
C HIS A 222 12.63 -19.69 5.80
N HIS A 223 11.88 -20.08 4.76
CA HIS A 223 11.37 -21.42 4.51
C HIS A 223 11.44 -21.78 3.02
N THR A 224 12.60 -21.70 2.39
CA THR A 224 12.77 -22.28 1.05
C THR A 224 12.87 -23.80 1.17
N ARG A 225 11.75 -24.49 0.92
CA ARG A 225 11.76 -25.92 0.58
C ARG A 225 12.78 -26.12 -0.56
N LEU A 226 13.60 -27.18 -0.48
CA LEU A 226 14.68 -27.48 -1.43
C LEU A 226 14.24 -27.42 -2.91
N GLU A 227 12.96 -27.70 -3.19
CA GLU A 227 12.37 -27.64 -4.53
C GLU A 227 12.28 -26.23 -5.11
N ASN A 228 11.96 -25.21 -4.30
CA ASN A 228 11.91 -23.82 -4.75
C ASN A 228 13.32 -23.34 -5.11
N TYR A 229 14.31 -23.64 -4.26
CA TYR A 229 15.72 -23.36 -4.55
C TYR A 229 16.18 -23.98 -5.88
N ARG A 230 15.85 -25.26 -6.14
CA ARG A 230 16.18 -25.93 -7.41
C ARG A 230 15.45 -25.32 -8.61
N LYS A 231 14.22 -24.83 -8.43
CA LYS A 231 13.44 -24.16 -9.48
C LYS A 231 14.07 -22.82 -9.85
N ASP A 232 14.45 -22.01 -8.87
CA ASP A 232 15.07 -20.70 -9.12
C ASP A 232 16.42 -20.84 -9.82
N ARG A 233 17.25 -21.81 -9.40
CA ARG A 233 18.51 -22.10 -10.09
C ARG A 233 18.31 -22.58 -11.54
N ARG A 234 17.20 -23.28 -11.84
CA ARG A 234 16.86 -23.65 -13.22
C ARG A 234 16.46 -22.43 -14.04
N ARG A 235 15.66 -21.52 -13.48
CA ARG A 235 15.24 -20.27 -14.11
C ARG A 235 16.44 -19.37 -14.44
N ASP A 236 17.35 -19.20 -13.48
CA ASP A 236 18.55 -18.38 -13.67
C ASP A 236 19.44 -18.93 -14.80
N ARG A 237 19.66 -20.25 -14.83
CA ARG A 237 20.42 -20.89 -15.90
C ARG A 237 19.74 -20.75 -17.26
N ALA A 238 18.41 -20.83 -17.32
CA ALA A 238 17.66 -20.63 -18.54
C ALA A 238 17.80 -19.19 -19.06
N LEU A 239 17.70 -18.19 -18.18
CA LEU A 239 17.94 -16.78 -18.53
C LEU A 239 19.35 -16.56 -19.09
N VAL A 240 20.37 -17.11 -18.41
CA VAL A 240 21.76 -17.03 -18.88
C VAL A 240 21.95 -17.72 -20.23
N ALA A 241 21.38 -18.91 -20.42
CA ALA A 241 21.44 -19.62 -21.70
C ALA A 241 20.76 -18.85 -22.85
N MET A 242 19.73 -18.06 -22.54
CA MET A 242 19.05 -17.15 -23.47
C MET A 242 19.80 -15.81 -23.67
N GLY A 243 20.94 -15.61 -22.99
CA GLY A 243 21.77 -14.42 -23.10
C GLY A 243 21.33 -13.23 -22.24
N TYR A 244 20.35 -13.41 -21.34
CA TYR A 244 20.00 -12.40 -20.35
C TYR A 244 21.11 -12.27 -19.31
N ARG A 245 21.18 -11.08 -18.70
CA ARG A 245 21.92 -10.85 -17.47
C ARG A 245 20.94 -10.84 -16.31
N VAL A 246 21.30 -11.49 -15.21
CA VAL A 246 20.43 -11.57 -14.03
C VAL A 246 21.17 -10.94 -12.85
N MET A 247 20.50 -10.01 -12.18
CA MET A 247 20.94 -9.41 -10.93
C MET A 247 19.83 -9.64 -9.89
N ARG A 248 20.14 -10.43 -8.87
CA ARG A 248 19.24 -10.66 -7.73
C ARG A 248 19.60 -9.67 -6.64
N ILE A 249 18.61 -8.98 -6.11
CA ILE A 249 18.78 -8.04 -4.99
C ILE A 249 17.83 -8.41 -3.87
N THR A 250 18.32 -8.35 -2.65
CA THR A 250 17.57 -8.68 -1.43
C THR A 250 16.76 -7.50 -0.96
N TRP A 251 15.76 -7.78 -0.13
CA TRP A 251 15.02 -6.73 0.58
C TRP A 251 15.94 -5.78 1.34
N GLU A 252 16.93 -6.31 2.06
CA GLU A 252 17.89 -5.52 2.83
C GLU A 252 18.69 -4.56 1.93
N GLU A 253 19.12 -5.02 0.75
CA GLU A 253 19.81 -4.17 -0.23
C GLU A 253 18.89 -3.09 -0.80
N VAL A 254 17.62 -3.39 -1.07
CA VAL A 254 16.66 -2.37 -1.54
C VAL A 254 16.42 -1.31 -0.47
N MET A 255 16.29 -1.70 0.80
CA MET A 255 15.91 -0.77 1.87
C MET A 255 17.09 0.01 2.44
N PHE A 256 18.25 -0.62 2.58
CA PHE A 256 19.40 -0.07 3.31
C PHE A 256 20.67 0.03 2.46
N GLY A 257 20.79 -0.77 1.39
CA GLY A 257 21.98 -0.85 0.53
C GLY A 257 21.82 -0.22 -0.85
N TRP A 258 20.79 0.63 -1.05
CA TRP A 258 20.36 1.02 -2.40
C TRP A 258 21.46 1.68 -3.24
N ALA A 259 22.30 2.53 -2.62
CA ALA A 259 23.35 3.24 -3.34
C ALA A 259 24.34 2.30 -4.05
N GLU A 260 24.65 1.15 -3.43
CA GLU A 260 25.55 0.16 -4.02
C GLU A 260 24.88 -0.57 -5.19
N VAL A 261 23.64 -1.02 -5.01
CA VAL A 261 22.83 -1.65 -6.07
C VAL A 261 22.68 -0.72 -7.27
N GLU A 262 22.34 0.55 -7.01
CA GLU A 262 22.18 1.57 -8.03
C GLU A 262 23.46 1.75 -8.85
N ALA A 263 24.62 1.88 -8.18
CA ALA A 263 25.91 2.03 -8.84
C ALA A 263 26.25 0.82 -9.73
N GLN A 264 25.98 -0.40 -9.26
CA GLN A 264 26.21 -1.63 -10.03
C GLN A 264 25.31 -1.70 -11.27
N ILE A 265 24.02 -1.36 -11.14
CA ILE A 265 23.08 -1.32 -12.27
C ILE A 265 23.54 -0.26 -13.29
N LEU A 266 23.89 0.94 -12.84
CA LEU A 266 24.36 2.02 -13.71
C LEU A 266 25.64 1.63 -14.46
N GLU A 267 26.56 0.90 -13.83
CA GLU A 267 27.77 0.41 -14.48
C GLU A 267 27.46 -0.64 -15.58
N ILE A 268 26.49 -1.52 -15.36
CA ILE A 268 25.98 -2.43 -16.40
C ILE A 268 25.32 -1.63 -17.54
N VAL A 269 24.55 -0.59 -17.20
CA VAL A 269 23.90 0.26 -18.20
C VAL A 269 24.95 1.00 -19.04
N ARG A 270 25.94 1.62 -18.41
CA ARG A 270 27.02 2.39 -19.05
C ARG A 270 27.83 1.56 -20.05
N ARG A 271 28.07 0.28 -19.73
CA ARG A 271 28.74 -0.68 -20.63
C ARG A 271 27.87 -1.13 -21.82
N GLY A 272 26.59 -0.76 -21.85
CA GLY A 272 25.64 -1.23 -22.87
C GLY A 272 25.15 -2.66 -22.64
N ASP A 273 25.52 -3.25 -21.51
CA ASP A 273 25.33 -4.67 -21.19
C ASP A 273 23.88 -5.07 -20.93
N HIS A 274 23.03 -4.08 -20.68
CA HIS A 274 21.56 -4.16 -20.56
C HIS A 274 20.83 -4.30 -21.91
N ARG A 275 21.52 -4.12 -23.04
CA ARG A 275 20.96 -4.24 -24.40
C ARG A 275 21.44 -5.52 -25.07
N TRP A 276 20.64 -6.05 -26.00
CA TRP A 276 21.12 -7.10 -26.88
C TRP A 276 22.30 -6.59 -27.71
N PRO A 277 23.35 -7.39 -27.94
CA PRO A 277 24.40 -7.03 -28.88
C PRO A 277 23.77 -6.69 -30.24
N ARG A 278 24.13 -5.55 -30.82
CA ARG A 278 23.69 -5.24 -32.19
C ARG A 278 24.22 -6.35 -33.08
N ARG A 279 23.33 -7.07 -33.77
CA ARG A 279 23.76 -7.96 -34.85
C ARG A 279 24.51 -7.09 -35.85
N ARG A 280 25.79 -7.39 -36.09
CA ARG A 280 26.47 -6.92 -37.28
C ARG A 280 25.77 -7.60 -38.45
N THR A 281 24.86 -6.88 -39.10
CA THR A 281 24.42 -7.18 -40.46
C THR A 281 25.58 -6.99 -41.41
#